data_AF-A0A7K0ZH62-F1
#
_entry.id   AF-A0A7K0ZH62-F1
#
_cell.length_a   1.000
_cell.length_b   1.000
_cell.length_c   1.000
_cell.angle_alpha   90.00
_cell.angle_beta   90.00
_cell.angle_gamma   90.00
#
_symmetry.space_group_name_H-M   'P 1'
#
loop_
_entity.id
_entity.type
_entity.pdbx_description
1 polymer ?
#
loop_
_entity_poly.entity_id
_entity_poly.type
_entity_poly.pdbx_seq_one_letter_code
_entity_poly.pdbx_strand_id
1 'polypeptide(L)'
;MKSSVLASLRPRSRYSAGTFSSEELAPVSVGERLQQARVAAGLTVADLADQTKIRATIITAIEQDDFSYCGGVTYARGQIRSLAKALRTDAVPILVEFEIQIGLPPSAH
;
A
#
# COMPACT_ATOMS: atom_id res chain seq x y z
N MET A 1 -10.98 -35.01 -55.16
CA MET A 1 -10.65 -33.58 -55.28
C MET A 1 -9.96 -33.12 -54.01
N LYS A 2 -8.71 -32.64 -54.14
CA LYS A 2 -7.91 -31.79 -53.22
C LYS A 2 -7.60 -32.40 -51.84
N SER A 3 -6.43 -32.97 -51.62
CA SER A 3 -5.14 -32.26 -51.36
C SER A 3 -5.27 -31.21 -50.27
N SER A 4 -4.63 -31.41 -49.12
CA SER A 4 -3.37 -30.71 -48.82
C SER A 4 -2.93 -30.92 -47.38
N VAL A 5 -1.62 -31.06 -47.27
CA VAL A 5 -0.75 -31.26 -46.12
C VAL A 5 -0.66 -29.98 -45.26
N LEU A 6 -0.12 -30.16 -44.04
CA LEU A 6 0.73 -29.24 -43.26
C LEU A 6 0.06 -28.43 -42.13
N ALA A 7 0.58 -28.70 -40.92
CA ALA A 7 1.37 -27.76 -40.11
C ALA A 7 0.85 -27.62 -38.69
N SER A 8 1.67 -28.12 -37.76
CA SER A 8 1.70 -27.66 -36.38
C SER A 8 1.82 -26.14 -36.35
N LEU A 9 0.73 -25.43 -36.06
CA LEU A 9 0.82 -24.04 -35.65
C LEU A 9 0.87 -24.01 -34.12
N ARG A 10 2.11 -24.08 -33.65
CA ARG A 10 2.54 -23.72 -32.31
C ARG A 10 1.91 -22.38 -31.90
N PRO A 11 1.60 -22.17 -30.61
CA PRO A 11 1.18 -20.86 -30.13
C PRO A 11 2.24 -19.82 -30.49
N ARG A 12 1.83 -18.70 -31.11
CA ARG A 12 2.68 -17.50 -31.25
C ARG A 12 2.85 -16.87 -29.87
N SER A 13 3.69 -17.48 -29.05
CA SER A 13 4.33 -16.80 -27.94
C SER A 13 5.25 -15.74 -28.54
N ARG A 14 4.81 -14.47 -28.45
CA ARG A 14 5.61 -13.29 -28.77
C ARG A 14 6.22 -12.64 -27.53
N TYR A 15 6.23 -13.33 -26.39
CA TYR A 15 6.97 -12.87 -25.23
C TYR A 15 8.24 -13.70 -25.06
N SER A 16 9.32 -13.12 -25.59
CA SER A 16 10.70 -13.54 -25.34
C SER A 16 11.10 -13.13 -23.93
N ALA A 17 11.60 -14.12 -23.17
CA ALA A 17 12.58 -14.02 -22.10
C ALA A 17 12.49 -12.81 -21.15
N GLY A 18 11.79 -13.01 -20.05
CA GLY A 18 12.05 -12.34 -18.78
C GLY A 18 11.56 -13.27 -17.69
N THR A 19 12.47 -13.76 -16.85
CA THR A 19 12.14 -14.40 -15.58
C THR A 19 11.21 -13.47 -14.80
N PHE A 20 9.91 -13.70 -14.86
CA PHE A 20 9.00 -13.15 -13.87
C PHE A 20 9.27 -13.94 -12.60
N SER A 21 10.12 -13.37 -11.75
CA SER A 21 10.29 -13.84 -10.38
C SER A 21 8.90 -13.91 -9.76
N SER A 22 8.50 -15.08 -9.28
CA SER A 22 7.27 -15.30 -8.51
C SER A 22 7.32 -14.65 -7.11
N GLU A 23 7.95 -13.48 -7.00
CA GLU A 23 7.76 -12.56 -5.90
C GLU A 23 6.43 -11.86 -6.18
N GLU A 24 5.34 -12.60 -5.99
CA GLU A 24 4.02 -12.02 -5.81
C GLU A 24 4.13 -11.12 -4.58
N LEU A 25 4.48 -9.85 -4.85
CA LEU A 25 4.64 -8.81 -3.84
C LEU A 25 3.38 -8.83 -2.99
N ALA A 26 3.48 -9.34 -1.77
CA ALA A 26 2.42 -9.17 -0.80
C ALA A 26 2.06 -7.67 -0.83
N PRO A 27 0.76 -7.32 -0.89
CA PRO A 27 0.36 -5.92 -0.95
C PRO A 27 1.01 -5.17 0.22
N VAL A 28 1.74 -4.10 -0.10
CA VAL A 28 2.50 -3.30 0.88
C VAL A 28 1.51 -2.77 1.91
N SER A 29 1.70 -3.09 3.18
CA SER A 29 0.74 -2.73 4.22
C SER A 29 0.61 -1.22 4.40
N VAL A 30 -0.46 -0.78 5.08
CA VAL A 30 -0.67 0.64 5.40
C VAL A 30 0.52 1.22 6.16
N GLY A 31 0.99 0.49 7.18
CA GLY A 31 2.14 0.90 7.98
C GLY A 31 3.40 1.05 7.13
N GLU A 32 3.69 0.06 6.29
CA GLU A 32 4.87 0.08 5.43
C GLU A 32 4.81 1.21 4.40
N ARG A 33 3.65 1.46 3.77
CA ARG A 33 3.47 2.57 2.81
C ARG A 33 3.73 3.93 3.46
N LEU A 34 3.22 4.15 4.66
CA LEU A 34 3.43 5.40 5.41
C LEU A 34 4.89 5.55 5.83
N GLN A 35 5.53 4.46 6.28
CA GLN A 35 6.94 4.45 6.62
C GLN A 35 7.83 4.79 5.41
N GLN A 36 7.59 4.14 4.26
CA GLN A 36 8.33 4.39 3.02
C GLN A 36 8.17 5.85 2.58
N ALA A 37 6.95 6.40 2.63
CA ALA A 37 6.70 7.80 2.32
C ALA A 37 7.43 8.76 3.28
N ARG A 38 7.48 8.45 4.57
CA ARG A 38 8.23 9.23 5.57
C ARG A 38 9.74 9.21 5.29
N VAL A 39 10.30 8.03 5.01
CA VAL A 39 11.72 7.87 4.69
C VAL A 39 12.07 8.60 3.39
N ALA A 40 11.22 8.51 2.36
CA ALA A 40 11.39 9.23 1.09
C ALA A 40 11.33 10.75 1.27
N ALA A 41 10.55 11.23 2.23
CA ALA A 41 10.50 12.64 2.60
C ALA A 41 11.69 13.10 3.47
N GLY A 42 12.59 12.18 3.87
CA GLY A 42 13.74 12.49 4.71
C GLY A 42 13.38 12.86 6.15
N LEU A 43 12.20 12.46 6.63
CA LEU A 43 11.70 12.81 7.96
C LEU A 43 11.95 11.70 8.97
N THR A 44 12.34 12.07 10.20
CA THR A 44 12.27 11.16 11.34
C THR A 44 10.82 11.03 11.84
N VAL A 45 10.55 10.03 12.67
CA VAL A 45 9.24 9.91 13.35
C VAL A 45 8.97 11.13 14.22
N ALA A 46 10.00 11.71 14.86
CA ALA A 46 9.88 12.92 15.67
C ALA A 46 9.50 14.13 14.81
N ASP A 47 10.13 14.32 13.65
CA ASP A 47 9.79 15.42 12.74
C ASP A 47 8.34 15.32 12.26
N LEU A 48 7.89 14.11 11.91
CA LEU A 48 6.52 13.88 11.49
C LEU A 48 5.51 14.09 12.63
N ALA A 49 5.88 13.69 13.86
CA ALA A 49 5.09 13.96 15.05
C ALA A 49 4.94 15.47 15.30
N ASP A 50 6.02 16.23 15.17
CA ASP A 50 6.01 17.67 15.36
C ASP A 50 5.16 18.39 14.31
N GLN A 51 5.17 17.92 13.06
CA GLN A 51 4.37 18.47 11.97
C GLN A 51 2.88 18.15 12.10
N THR A 52 2.54 16.92 12.49
CA THR A 52 1.15 16.44 12.52
C THR A 52 0.46 16.62 13.87
N LYS A 53 1.24 16.89 14.93
CA LYS A 53 0.80 16.86 16.34
C LYS A 53 0.26 15.49 16.79
N ILE A 54 0.60 14.43 16.05
CA ILE A 54 0.35 13.05 16.45
C ILE A 54 1.55 12.58 17.27
N ARG A 55 1.30 11.93 18.42
CA ARG A 55 2.37 11.42 19.28
C ARG A 55 3.24 10.42 18.50
N ALA A 56 4.56 10.53 18.62
CA ALA A 56 5.52 9.63 17.97
C ALA A 56 5.20 8.15 18.21
N THR A 57 4.74 7.79 19.41
CA THR A 57 4.32 6.42 19.75
C THR A 57 3.18 5.91 18.88
N ILE A 58 2.21 6.77 18.52
CA ILE A 58 1.10 6.41 17.64
C ILE A 58 1.60 6.26 16.19
N ILE A 59 2.51 7.13 15.74
CA ILE A 59 3.09 7.04 14.40
C ILE A 59 3.86 5.73 14.24
N THR A 60 4.72 5.39 15.21
CA THR A 60 5.46 4.12 15.19
C THR A 60 4.53 2.92 15.21
N ALA A 61 3.45 2.95 16.01
CA ALA A 61 2.47 1.87 16.03
C ALA A 61 1.77 1.72 14.68
N ILE A 62 1.33 2.83 14.06
CA ILE A 62 0.73 2.82 12.71
C ILE A 62 1.71 2.26 11.67
N GLU A 63 3.00 2.65 11.70
CA GLU A 63 4.03 2.11 10.80
C GLU A 63 4.26 0.60 10.99
N GLN A 64 3.88 0.05 12.14
CA GLN A 64 3.93 -1.38 12.47
C GLN A 64 2.56 -2.06 12.30
N ASP A 65 1.60 -1.40 11.65
CA ASP A 65 0.22 -1.88 11.47
C ASP A 65 -0.55 -2.13 12.79
N ASP A 66 -0.07 -1.55 13.89
CA ASP A 66 -0.74 -1.57 15.18
C ASP A 66 -1.60 -0.32 15.39
N PHE A 67 -2.89 -0.48 15.11
CA PHE A 67 -3.89 0.57 15.26
C PHE A 67 -4.57 0.57 16.64
N SER A 68 -4.15 -0.29 17.57
CA SER A 68 -4.76 -0.39 18.91
C SER A 68 -4.62 0.90 19.72
N TYR A 69 -3.53 1.64 19.49
CA TYR A 69 -3.25 2.92 20.13
C TYR A 69 -3.98 4.13 19.53
N CYS A 70 -4.71 3.95 18.42
CA CYS A 70 -5.42 5.04 17.77
C CYS A 70 -6.68 5.48 18.55
N GLY A 71 -7.18 4.68 19.49
CA GLY A 71 -8.44 4.98 20.20
C GLY A 71 -9.70 4.60 19.40
N GLY A 72 -9.55 3.73 18.40
CA GLY A 72 -10.64 3.24 17.56
C GLY A 72 -10.52 3.66 16.09
N VAL A 73 -11.34 3.04 15.24
CA VAL A 73 -11.26 3.15 13.77
C VAL A 73 -11.43 4.59 13.28
N THR A 74 -12.34 5.37 13.87
CA THR A 74 -12.57 6.77 13.49
C THR A 74 -11.32 7.62 13.67
N TYR A 75 -10.62 7.44 14.79
CA TYR A 75 -9.39 8.16 15.07
C TYR A 75 -8.23 7.66 14.19
N ALA A 76 -8.13 6.34 13.95
CA ALA A 76 -7.15 5.77 13.03
C ALA A 76 -7.26 6.37 11.63
N ARG A 77 -8.48 6.46 11.06
CA ARG A 77 -8.72 7.14 9.77
C ARG A 77 -8.25 8.59 9.78
N GLY A 78 -8.55 9.33 10.85
CA GLY A 78 -8.12 10.72 11.01
C GLY A 78 -6.60 10.86 11.04
N GLN A 79 -5.91 9.98 11.76
CA GLN A 79 -4.46 9.95 11.85
C GLN A 79 -3.82 9.58 10.52
N ILE A 80 -4.32 8.54 9.83
CA ILE A 80 -3.85 8.14 8.48
C ILE A 80 -3.98 9.30 7.49
N ARG A 81 -5.11 10.03 7.47
CA ARG A 81 -5.28 11.21 6.61
C ARG A 81 -4.27 12.32 6.92
N SER A 82 -4.06 12.61 8.20
CA SER A 82 -3.11 13.63 8.63
C SER A 82 -1.66 13.28 8.26
N LEU A 83 -1.27 12.02 8.43
CA LEU A 83 0.05 11.52 8.03
C LEU A 83 0.22 11.58 6.51
N ALA A 84 -0.75 11.07 5.75
CA ALA A 84 -0.71 11.11 4.29
C ALA A 84 -0.57 12.55 3.75
N LYS A 85 -1.33 13.49 4.32
CA LYS A 85 -1.24 14.92 3.97
C LYS A 85 0.14 15.51 4.27
N ALA A 86 0.70 15.24 5.46
CA ALA A 86 2.03 15.74 5.83
C ALA A 86 3.13 15.17 4.92
N LEU A 87 2.98 13.91 4.54
CA LEU A 87 3.88 13.19 3.63
C LEU A 87 3.61 13.48 2.14
N ARG A 88 2.62 14.33 1.83
CA ARG A 88 2.20 14.67 0.45
C ARG A 88 1.88 13.44 -0.41
N THR A 89 1.31 12.41 0.20
CA THR A 89 0.81 11.21 -0.48
C THR A 89 -0.72 11.18 -0.48
N ASP A 90 -1.30 10.40 -1.39
CA ASP A 90 -2.75 10.24 -1.47
C ASP A 90 -3.27 9.36 -0.32
N ALA A 91 -4.18 9.91 0.46
CA ALA A 91 -4.78 9.21 1.60
C ALA A 91 -5.82 8.17 1.17
N VAL A 92 -6.52 8.37 0.05
CA VAL A 92 -7.63 7.51 -0.39
C VAL A 92 -7.19 6.04 -0.53
N PRO A 93 -6.14 5.70 -1.30
CA PRO A 93 -5.73 4.31 -1.44
C PRO A 93 -5.16 3.72 -0.15
N ILE A 94 -4.71 4.53 0.80
CA ILE A 94 -4.20 4.06 2.11
C ILE A 94 -5.38 3.74 3.04
N LEU A 95 -6.43 4.55 3.01
CA LEU A 95 -7.64 4.33 3.81
C LEU A 95 -8.42 3.10 3.36
N VAL A 96 -8.52 2.88 2.04
CA VAL A 96 -9.15 1.68 1.48
C VAL A 96 -8.43 0.44 1.97
N GLU A 97 -7.09 0.43 1.92
CA GLU A 97 -6.28 -0.68 2.39
C GLU A 97 -6.40 -0.89 3.91
N PHE A 98 -6.40 0.19 4.69
CA PHE A 98 -6.66 0.14 6.12
C PHE A 98 -7.99 -0.54 6.44
N GLU A 99 -9.05 -0.18 5.72
CA GLU A 99 -10.38 -0.75 5.91
C GLU A 99 -10.40 -2.24 5.58
N ILE A 100 -9.77 -2.66 4.48
CA ILE A 100 -9.62 -4.07 4.11
C ILE A 100 -8.85 -4.84 5.19
N GLN A 101 -7.75 -4.28 5.69
CA GLN A 101 -6.87 -4.90 6.68
C GLN A 101 -7.56 -5.15 8.03
N ILE A 102 -8.50 -4.27 8.44
CA ILE A 102 -9.29 -4.44 9.67
C ILE A 102 -10.64 -5.14 9.43
N GLY A 103 -10.92 -5.60 8.22
CA GLY A 103 -12.15 -6.33 7.88
C GLY A 103 -13.41 -5.44 7.74
N LEU A 104 -13.24 -4.16 7.44
CA LEU A 104 -14.35 -3.25 7.13
C LEU A 104 -14.54 -3.08 5.61
N PRO A 105 -15.77 -2.83 5.15
CA PRO A 105 -16.00 -2.43 3.77
C PRO A 105 -15.33 -1.07 3.50
N PRO A 106 -14.77 -0.87 2.29
CA PRO A 106 -14.16 0.40 1.93
C PRO A 106 -15.23 1.51 1.93
N SER A 107 -14.96 2.59 2.65
CA SER A 107 -15.85 3.75 2.67
C SER A 107 -15.65 4.58 1.39
N ALA A 108 -16.70 5.27 0.95
CA ALA A 108 -16.58 6.29 -0.07
C ALA A 108 -15.86 7.52 0.53
N HIS A 109 -14.56 7.64 0.27
CA HIS A 109 -13.71 8.77 0.67
C HIS A 109 -13.55 9.79 -0.44
#